data_AF-A0A2S2QZ38-F1
#
_entry.id   AF-A0A2S2QZ38-F1
#
_cell.length_a   1.000
_cell.length_b   1.000
_cell.length_c   1.000
_cell.angle_alpha   90.00
_cell.angle_beta   90.00
_cell.angle_gamma   90.00
#
_symmetry.space_group_name_H-M   'P 1'
#
loop_
_entity.id
_entity.type
_entity.pdbx_description
1 polymer ?
#
loop_
_entity_poly.entity_id
_entity_poly.type
_entity_poly.pdbx_seq_one_letter_code
_entity_poly.pdbx_strand_id
1 'polypeptide(L)'
;MSASNSTGFLSFFTQIWCCYLIIPTCSKTVEVGTTAEHVSPVLELGEGPHWDPLTQSLYFVDLHRARVNRYHPETNGYFIATIDDYEGDVSLIIPAEGKNNNFVVGLGPSIGIIEWDGRSNKTSRPKHVKLVDETPGNRLNDGKADATGRLWVGSMGPEIKESPGHYHKRRGSLYSVELDGTVIKRLSNVSISNGMAWSLDKKKFYYVDTYKFAVEAYDFDIVSGNLSKYMIAKNGNLIVIFDEWLIIFSYYSNYSTDSLNTIKNYINKGND
;
A
#
# COMPACT_ATOMS: atom_id res chain seq x y z
N MET A 1 14.98 -9.94 -52.40
CA MET A 1 14.29 -11.01 -51.64
C MET A 1 15.23 -11.38 -50.50
N SER A 2 14.91 -11.28 -49.21
CA SER A 2 13.68 -11.03 -48.48
C SER A 2 14.04 -10.28 -47.19
N ALA A 3 13.23 -9.30 -46.81
CA ALA A 3 13.24 -8.72 -45.47
C ALA A 3 12.61 -9.70 -44.47
N SER A 4 13.17 -9.81 -43.27
CA SER A 4 12.46 -10.35 -42.10
C SER A 4 12.69 -9.41 -40.92
N ASN A 5 11.67 -8.62 -40.61
CA ASN A 5 11.54 -7.89 -39.36
C ASN A 5 11.40 -8.90 -38.21
N SER A 6 12.26 -8.81 -37.19
CA SER A 6 12.02 -9.44 -35.90
C SER A 6 11.82 -8.37 -34.84
N THR A 7 10.55 -8.05 -34.59
CA THR A 7 10.07 -7.38 -33.38
C THR A 7 10.27 -8.33 -32.19
N GLY A 8 11.20 -8.00 -31.30
CA GLY A 8 11.41 -8.73 -30.05
C GLY A 8 10.28 -8.44 -29.06
N PHE A 9 9.40 -9.41 -28.88
CA PHE A 9 8.32 -9.42 -27.90
C PHE A 9 8.87 -9.34 -26.47
N LEU A 10 8.32 -8.42 -25.66
CA LEU A 10 8.43 -8.45 -24.20
C LEU A 10 7.79 -9.73 -23.67
N SER A 11 8.58 -10.54 -22.97
CA SER A 11 8.11 -11.72 -22.24
C SER A 11 7.37 -11.27 -20.97
N PHE A 12 6.06 -11.46 -20.95
CA PHE A 12 5.25 -11.45 -19.74
C PHE A 12 5.32 -12.86 -19.11
N PHE A 13 5.89 -12.97 -17.92
CA PHE A 13 5.65 -14.10 -17.02
C PHE A 13 4.89 -13.58 -15.80
N THR A 14 3.56 -13.65 -15.89
CA THR A 14 2.63 -13.56 -14.77
C THR A 14 2.55 -14.93 -14.12
N GLN A 15 2.98 -15.05 -12.87
CA GLN A 15 2.78 -16.25 -12.07
C GLN A 15 1.76 -15.95 -10.96
N ILE A 16 0.68 -16.73 -11.03
CA ILE A 16 -0.56 -16.64 -10.28
C ILE A 16 -0.38 -17.23 -8.87
N TRP A 17 -0.96 -16.58 -7.87
CA TRP A 17 -1.60 -17.25 -6.73
C TRP A 17 -3.09 -16.91 -6.77
N CYS A 18 -3.94 -17.89 -7.06
CA CYS A 18 -5.36 -17.73 -7.37
C CYS A 18 -6.19 -17.18 -6.20
N CYS A 19 -7.22 -16.39 -6.52
CA CYS A 19 -8.63 -16.73 -6.23
C CYS A 19 -9.54 -16.14 -7.33
N TYR A 20 -10.32 -17.01 -7.99
CA TYR A 20 -11.05 -16.72 -9.24
C TYR A 20 -12.47 -16.13 -9.06
N LEU A 21 -12.90 -15.36 -10.08
CA LEU A 21 -14.29 -15.14 -10.46
C LEU A 21 -14.97 -16.43 -10.94
N ILE A 22 -16.17 -16.72 -10.42
CA ILE A 22 -17.10 -17.70 -10.97
C ILE A 22 -18.14 -16.95 -11.82
N ILE A 23 -18.20 -17.23 -13.13
CA ILE A 23 -19.36 -16.91 -13.97
C ILE A 23 -20.46 -17.91 -13.61
N PRO A 24 -21.67 -17.49 -13.20
CA PRO A 24 -22.67 -18.42 -12.72
C PRO A 24 -23.35 -19.11 -13.91
N THR A 25 -22.97 -20.34 -14.21
CA THR A 25 -23.96 -21.35 -14.62
C THR A 25 -23.58 -22.70 -14.01
N CYS A 26 -24.54 -23.27 -13.28
CA CYS A 26 -24.53 -24.57 -12.63
C CYS A 26 -23.88 -24.68 -11.24
N SER A 27 -24.73 -25.07 -10.30
CA SER A 27 -24.55 -25.23 -8.86
C SER A 27 -23.46 -26.26 -8.47
N LYS A 28 -22.36 -25.80 -7.86
CA LYS A 28 -21.60 -26.54 -6.84
C LYS A 28 -20.93 -25.56 -5.88
N THR A 29 -21.24 -25.68 -4.60
CA THR A 29 -20.57 -24.98 -3.50
C THR A 29 -19.11 -25.43 -3.41
N VAL A 30 -18.15 -24.50 -3.47
CA VAL A 30 -16.73 -24.76 -3.19
C VAL A 30 -16.42 -24.11 -1.84
N GLU A 31 -16.19 -24.92 -0.80
CA GLU A 31 -15.59 -24.42 0.45
C GLU A 31 -14.11 -24.15 0.20
N VAL A 32 -13.70 -22.88 0.27
CA VAL A 32 -12.28 -22.49 0.22
C VAL A 32 -11.75 -22.45 1.65
N GLY A 33 -11.05 -23.50 2.07
CA GLY A 33 -10.27 -23.48 3.30
C GLY A 33 -9.11 -22.49 3.14
N THR A 34 -9.15 -21.36 3.81
CA THR A 34 -8.02 -20.42 3.85
C THR A 34 -7.05 -20.84 4.95
N THR A 35 -5.78 -21.03 4.61
CA THR A 35 -4.69 -21.16 5.59
C THR A 35 -4.06 -19.78 5.82
N ALA A 36 -3.84 -19.42 7.07
CA ALA A 36 -3.07 -18.23 7.44
C ALA A 36 -1.72 -18.69 7.99
N GLU A 37 -0.64 -18.15 7.45
CA GLU A 37 0.73 -18.46 7.86
C GLU A 37 1.38 -17.20 8.43
N HIS A 38 2.14 -17.37 9.51
CA HIS A 38 2.95 -16.32 10.11
C HIS A 38 4.33 -16.31 9.47
N VAL A 39 4.64 -15.24 8.73
CA VAL A 39 5.83 -15.16 7.86
C VAL A 39 6.87 -14.12 8.31
N SER A 40 6.66 -13.47 9.45
CA SER A 40 7.57 -12.47 10.02
C SER A 40 7.82 -12.72 11.50
N PRO A 41 8.85 -12.12 12.10
CA PRO A 41 8.89 -11.85 13.53
C PRO A 41 7.78 -10.89 13.94
N VAL A 42 7.63 -10.69 15.25
CA VAL A 42 6.76 -9.64 15.80
C VAL A 42 7.35 -8.27 15.46
N LEU A 43 6.52 -7.41 14.89
CA LEU A 43 6.83 -6.03 14.53
C LEU A 43 6.11 -5.08 15.50
N GLU A 44 6.63 -3.88 15.69
CA GLU A 44 5.91 -2.87 16.47
C GLU A 44 4.72 -2.32 15.69
N LEU A 45 4.95 -1.96 14.43
CA LEU A 45 3.89 -1.58 13.49
C LEU A 45 4.30 -1.94 12.06
N GLY A 46 3.95 -3.15 11.64
CA GLY A 46 4.16 -3.63 10.27
C GLY A 46 3.23 -2.94 9.28
N GLU A 47 3.78 -2.22 8.30
CA GLU A 47 3.01 -1.37 7.38
C GLU A 47 3.58 -1.35 5.96
N GLY A 48 2.82 -0.76 5.03
CA GLY A 48 3.27 -0.46 3.66
C GLY A 48 3.78 -1.66 2.84
N PRO A 49 3.06 -2.79 2.76
CA PRO A 49 3.48 -3.95 1.99
C PRO A 49 3.56 -3.64 0.49
N HIS A 50 4.69 -3.98 -0.12
CA HIS A 50 4.99 -3.84 -1.54
C HIS A 50 5.54 -5.16 -2.10
N TRP A 51 4.86 -5.73 -3.09
CA TRP A 51 5.35 -6.89 -3.82
C TRP A 51 6.21 -6.46 -5.01
N ASP A 52 7.47 -6.89 -5.03
CA ASP A 52 8.35 -6.72 -6.18
C ASP A 52 8.39 -8.02 -7.01
N PRO A 53 7.86 -8.03 -8.24
CA PRO A 53 7.88 -9.21 -9.10
C PRO A 53 9.28 -9.55 -9.60
N LEU A 54 10.24 -8.62 -9.63
CA LEU A 54 11.59 -8.90 -10.13
C LEU A 54 12.39 -9.77 -9.14
N THR A 55 12.27 -9.48 -7.85
CA THR A 55 12.94 -10.25 -6.80
C THR A 55 12.04 -11.29 -6.13
N GLN A 56 10.78 -11.43 -6.58
CA GLN A 56 9.76 -12.29 -5.98
C GLN A 56 9.71 -12.11 -4.45
N SER A 57 9.70 -10.85 -4.02
CA SER A 57 9.84 -10.51 -2.60
C SER A 57 8.80 -9.50 -2.16
N LEU A 58 8.30 -9.69 -0.96
CA LEU A 58 7.46 -8.74 -0.24
C LEU A 58 8.36 -7.82 0.59
N TYR A 59 8.32 -6.53 0.31
CA TYR A 59 8.94 -5.47 1.12
C TYR A 59 7.90 -4.79 2.00
N PHE A 60 8.26 -4.40 3.21
CA PHE A 60 7.38 -3.66 4.12
C PHE A 60 8.20 -3.01 5.23
N VAL A 61 7.58 -2.14 6.03
CA VAL A 61 8.26 -1.40 7.10
C VAL A 61 7.83 -1.89 8.48
N ASP A 62 8.66 -1.63 9.48
CA ASP A 62 8.27 -1.59 10.89
C ASP A 62 8.41 -0.14 11.37
N LEU A 63 7.27 0.56 11.35
CA LEU A 63 7.20 2.00 11.19
C LEU A 63 7.91 2.74 12.32
N HIS A 64 7.57 2.43 13.57
CA HIS A 64 8.12 3.10 14.76
C HIS A 64 9.57 2.67 15.08
N ARG A 65 10.07 1.64 14.40
CA ARG A 65 11.42 1.09 14.65
C ARG A 65 12.45 1.53 13.61
N ALA A 66 12.10 2.38 12.66
CA ALA A 66 12.98 2.79 11.56
C ALA A 66 13.58 1.57 10.81
N ARG A 67 12.76 0.53 10.59
CA ARG A 67 13.20 -0.73 9.99
C ARG A 67 12.47 -1.01 8.69
N VAL A 68 13.20 -1.62 7.76
CA VAL A 68 12.68 -2.18 6.51
C VAL A 68 12.85 -3.69 6.52
N ASN A 69 11.92 -4.38 5.89
CA ASN A 69 11.82 -5.82 5.90
C ASN A 69 11.66 -6.34 4.48
N ARG A 70 12.13 -7.56 4.26
CA ARG A 70 11.97 -8.31 3.02
C ARG A 70 11.65 -9.76 3.34
N TYR A 71 10.61 -10.28 2.72
CA TYR A 71 10.22 -11.68 2.78
C TYR A 71 10.19 -12.31 1.39
N HIS A 72 10.82 -13.47 1.23
CA HIS A 72 10.83 -14.25 -0.01
C HIS A 72 10.10 -15.59 0.22
N PRO A 73 8.86 -15.76 -0.29
CA PRO A 73 8.00 -16.88 0.07
C PRO A 73 8.58 -18.25 -0.32
N GLU A 74 9.13 -18.41 -1.53
CA GLU A 74 9.60 -19.74 -1.97
C GLU A 74 10.77 -20.29 -1.15
N THR A 75 11.60 -19.40 -0.58
CA THR A 75 12.77 -19.79 0.22
C THR A 75 12.52 -19.67 1.72
N ASN A 76 11.33 -19.19 2.11
CA ASN A 76 11.02 -18.73 3.46
C ASN A 76 12.11 -17.77 4.01
N GLY A 77 12.70 -16.96 3.12
CA GLY A 77 13.81 -16.07 3.44
C GLY A 77 13.29 -14.77 4.04
N TYR A 78 13.70 -14.45 5.26
CA TYR A 78 13.32 -13.22 5.94
C TYR A 78 14.54 -12.36 6.27
N PHE A 79 14.51 -11.10 5.87
CA PHE A 79 15.58 -10.13 6.07
C PHE A 79 15.02 -8.84 6.68
N ILE A 80 15.75 -8.27 7.62
CA ILE A 80 15.38 -7.03 8.30
C ILE A 80 16.60 -6.12 8.39
N ALA A 81 16.41 -4.84 8.15
CA ALA A 81 17.46 -3.84 8.26
C ALA A 81 16.98 -2.60 9.02
N THR A 82 17.84 -2.07 9.89
CA THR A 82 17.64 -0.73 10.47
C THR A 82 18.20 0.32 9.51
N ILE A 83 17.46 1.41 9.33
CA ILE A 83 17.95 2.56 8.56
C ILE A 83 19.08 3.23 9.35
N ASP A 84 20.26 3.33 8.75
CA ASP A 84 21.43 3.86 9.45
C ASP A 84 21.25 5.35 9.77
N ASP A 85 21.60 5.74 11.00
CA ASP A 85 21.55 7.13 11.48
C ASP A 85 20.15 7.79 11.34
N TYR A 86 19.08 7.01 11.51
CA TYR A 86 17.70 7.49 11.47
C TYR A 86 16.87 6.89 12.62
N GLU A 87 16.23 7.76 13.41
CA GLU A 87 15.45 7.38 14.60
C GLU A 87 13.95 7.77 14.48
N GLY A 88 13.50 8.16 13.28
CA GLY A 88 12.12 8.58 13.03
C GLY A 88 11.23 7.46 12.48
N ASP A 89 9.95 7.80 12.27
CA ASP A 89 8.99 6.89 11.64
C ASP A 89 9.35 6.65 10.16
N VAL A 90 9.27 5.38 9.72
CA VAL A 90 9.39 4.98 8.31
C VAL A 90 8.08 4.40 7.80
N SER A 91 7.43 5.07 6.86
CA SER A 91 6.00 4.80 6.60
C SER A 91 5.73 3.90 5.37
N LEU A 92 6.67 3.82 4.44
CA LEU A 92 6.57 3.00 3.22
C LEU A 92 7.96 2.61 2.73
N ILE A 93 8.02 1.58 1.88
CA ILE A 93 9.21 1.19 1.11
C ILE A 93 8.79 0.74 -0.29
N ILE A 94 9.34 1.36 -1.33
CA ILE A 94 9.05 1.06 -2.74
C ILE A 94 10.37 1.01 -3.52
N PRO A 95 10.69 -0.07 -4.26
CA PRO A 95 11.86 -0.12 -5.14
C PRO A 95 11.87 1.03 -6.15
N ALA A 96 13.03 1.66 -6.33
CA ALA A 96 13.21 2.69 -7.34
C ALA A 96 13.44 2.05 -8.72
N GLU A 97 12.58 2.38 -9.69
CA GLU A 97 12.66 1.83 -11.05
C GLU A 97 14.05 2.07 -11.67
N GLY A 98 14.63 1.01 -12.26
CA GLY A 98 15.92 1.05 -12.93
C GLY A 98 17.13 1.26 -12.01
N LYS A 99 16.95 1.31 -10.69
CA LYS A 99 18.03 1.51 -9.72
C LYS A 99 18.06 0.36 -8.71
N ASN A 100 18.91 -0.62 -8.99
CA ASN A 100 19.14 -1.74 -8.09
C ASN A 100 19.48 -1.23 -6.69
N ASN A 101 18.97 -1.93 -5.67
CA ASN A 101 19.19 -1.65 -4.25
C ASN A 101 18.70 -0.28 -3.76
N ASN A 102 18.10 0.56 -4.61
CA ASN A 102 17.57 1.85 -4.18
C ASN A 102 16.08 1.72 -3.86
N PHE A 103 15.68 2.25 -2.72
CA PHE A 103 14.28 2.25 -2.29
C PHE A 103 13.85 3.66 -1.92
N VAL A 104 12.68 4.06 -2.41
CA VAL A 104 11.95 5.23 -1.94
C VAL A 104 11.29 4.88 -0.61
N VAL A 105 11.48 5.72 0.39
CA VAL A 105 10.94 5.55 1.74
C VAL A 105 10.27 6.83 2.23
N GLY A 106 9.22 6.68 3.04
CA GLY A 106 8.62 7.80 3.79
C GLY A 106 9.38 8.01 5.10
N LEU A 107 9.89 9.23 5.35
CA LEU A 107 10.72 9.60 6.50
C LEU A 107 10.07 10.80 7.22
N GLY A 108 9.27 10.53 8.25
CA GLY A 108 8.46 11.56 8.89
C GLY A 108 7.57 12.27 7.84
N PRO A 109 7.67 13.60 7.66
CA PRO A 109 6.89 14.34 6.65
C PRO A 109 7.51 14.36 5.23
N SER A 110 8.64 13.69 5.02
CA SER A 110 9.42 13.73 3.78
C SER A 110 9.46 12.39 3.07
N ILE A 111 9.81 12.40 1.78
CA ILE A 111 10.31 11.22 1.08
C ILE A 111 11.84 11.24 1.03
N GLY A 112 12.43 10.07 1.10
CA GLY A 112 13.86 9.87 0.96
C GLY A 112 14.20 8.63 0.13
N ILE A 113 15.49 8.45 -0.10
CA ILE A 113 16.05 7.25 -0.73
C ILE A 113 17.02 6.60 0.25
N ILE A 114 16.92 5.28 0.38
CA ILE A 114 17.92 4.44 1.04
C ILE A 114 18.50 3.46 0.02
N GLU A 115 19.74 3.04 0.24
CA GLU A 115 20.35 1.92 -0.45
C GLU A 115 20.37 0.69 0.47
N TRP A 116 19.92 -0.45 -0.03
CA TRP A 116 19.90 -1.72 0.68
C TRP A 116 20.01 -2.89 -0.29
N ASP A 117 20.85 -3.88 0.04
CA ASP A 117 21.02 -5.11 -0.75
C ASP A 117 19.90 -6.14 -0.54
N GLY A 118 18.89 -5.81 0.29
CA GLY A 118 17.79 -6.70 0.63
C GLY A 118 18.19 -7.87 1.54
N ARG A 119 19.37 -7.81 2.19
CA ARG A 119 19.93 -8.90 3.02
C ARG A 119 20.64 -8.42 4.28
N SER A 120 21.47 -7.38 4.17
CA SER A 120 22.24 -6.80 5.26
C SER A 120 21.32 -6.26 6.36
N ASN A 121 21.78 -6.29 7.62
CA ASN A 121 20.98 -5.83 8.76
C ASN A 121 20.98 -4.30 8.95
N LYS A 122 21.64 -3.57 8.06
CA LYS A 122 21.65 -2.11 7.96
C LYS A 122 21.51 -1.67 6.52
N THR A 123 20.84 -0.54 6.30
CA THR A 123 20.80 0.17 5.02
C THR A 123 21.84 1.28 5.02
N SER A 124 21.97 2.02 3.91
CA SER A 124 22.63 3.32 3.94
C SER A 124 21.90 4.30 4.85
N ARG A 125 22.56 5.42 5.19
CA ARG A 125 21.86 6.59 5.69
C ARG A 125 20.84 7.08 4.66
N PRO A 126 19.67 7.60 5.09
CA PRO A 126 18.69 8.08 4.15
C PRO A 126 19.13 9.41 3.53
N LYS A 127 18.98 9.52 2.21
CA LYS A 127 19.03 10.80 1.53
C LYS A 127 17.61 11.38 1.49
N HIS A 128 17.37 12.45 2.24
CA HIS A 128 16.12 13.21 2.12
C HIS A 128 16.03 13.83 0.72
N VAL A 129 14.93 13.56 0.01
CA VAL A 129 14.73 14.02 -1.37
C VAL A 129 13.75 15.19 -1.42
N LYS A 130 12.62 15.08 -0.73
CA LYS A 130 11.56 16.08 -0.81
C LYS A 130 10.71 16.11 0.45
N LEU A 131 10.52 17.30 1.02
CA LEU A 131 9.50 17.55 2.03
C LEU A 131 8.13 17.53 1.34
N VAL A 132 7.19 16.72 1.85
CA VAL A 132 5.87 16.54 1.24
C VAL A 132 4.79 17.27 2.02
N ASP A 133 4.77 17.13 3.35
CA ASP A 133 3.85 17.85 4.23
C ASP A 133 4.59 18.83 5.12
N GLU A 134 4.34 20.13 4.92
CA GLU A 134 4.96 21.20 5.69
C GLU A 134 4.25 21.44 7.04
N THR A 135 3.15 20.74 7.32
CA THR A 135 2.37 20.91 8.53
C THR A 135 3.15 20.42 9.77
N PRO A 136 3.42 21.28 10.77
CA PRO A 136 4.24 20.90 11.91
C PRO A 136 3.69 19.72 12.70
N GLY A 137 4.55 18.71 12.92
CA GLY A 137 4.24 17.49 13.66
C GLY A 137 3.45 16.45 12.86
N ASN A 138 3.10 16.71 11.60
CA ASN A 138 2.57 15.67 10.74
C ASN A 138 3.66 14.70 10.29
N ARG A 139 3.24 13.48 9.96
CA ARG A 139 4.06 12.48 9.28
C ARG A 139 3.31 11.90 8.09
N LEU A 140 4.07 11.32 7.16
CA LEU A 140 3.52 10.43 6.15
C LEU A 140 3.03 9.13 6.81
N ASN A 141 2.03 8.50 6.19
CA ASN A 141 1.49 7.22 6.59
C ASN A 141 1.55 6.26 5.40
N ASP A 142 0.43 5.93 4.76
CA ASP A 142 0.45 5.03 3.62
C ASP A 142 0.79 5.74 2.30
N GLY A 143 1.35 4.99 1.35
CA GLY A 143 1.67 5.48 0.02
C GLY A 143 1.93 4.36 -1.00
N LYS A 144 1.66 4.66 -2.27
CA LYS A 144 1.76 3.71 -3.38
C LYS A 144 2.06 4.44 -4.68
N ALA A 145 2.84 3.84 -5.57
CA ALA A 145 3.01 4.35 -6.92
C ALA A 145 1.79 4.02 -7.79
N ASP A 146 1.31 4.96 -8.60
CA ASP A 146 0.33 4.65 -9.64
C ASP A 146 1.00 4.00 -10.87
N ALA A 147 0.20 3.60 -11.85
CA ALA A 147 0.70 2.91 -13.05
C ALA A 147 1.61 3.75 -13.96
N THR A 148 1.83 5.03 -13.64
CA THR A 148 2.77 5.94 -14.33
C THR A 148 4.06 6.17 -13.55
N GLY A 149 4.19 5.57 -12.35
CA GLY A 149 5.33 5.77 -11.46
C GLY A 149 5.22 7.01 -10.56
N ARG A 150 4.15 7.79 -10.67
CA ARG A 150 3.85 8.89 -9.74
C ARG A 150 3.60 8.31 -8.35
N LEU A 151 4.31 8.82 -7.36
CA LEU A 151 4.14 8.39 -5.97
C LEU A 151 2.94 9.10 -5.36
N TRP A 152 1.97 8.34 -4.86
CA TRP A 152 0.90 8.87 -4.02
C TRP A 152 1.23 8.60 -2.58
N VAL A 153 1.10 9.62 -1.74
CA VAL A 153 1.41 9.48 -0.32
C VAL A 153 0.51 10.35 0.53
N GLY A 154 0.08 9.77 1.63
CA GLY A 154 -0.80 10.37 2.59
C GLY A 154 -0.09 10.85 3.83
N SER A 155 -0.57 11.93 4.43
CA SER A 155 -0.11 12.37 5.75
C SER A 155 -1.20 12.27 6.82
N MET A 156 -0.77 12.38 8.08
CA MET A 156 -1.63 12.41 9.25
C MET A 156 -1.02 13.28 10.36
N GLY A 157 -1.88 13.73 11.28
CA GLY A 157 -1.47 14.48 12.45
C GLY A 157 -0.76 13.62 13.51
N PRO A 158 -0.10 14.25 14.49
CA PRO A 158 0.55 13.53 15.57
C PRO A 158 -0.47 12.82 16.47
N GLU A 159 0.01 11.79 17.15
CA GLU A 159 -0.73 11.14 18.23
C GLU A 159 -0.97 12.13 19.38
N ILE A 160 -2.14 12.02 20.01
CA ILE A 160 -2.53 12.83 21.17
C ILE A 160 -1.84 12.22 22.38
N LYS A 161 -0.94 12.98 23.02
CA LYS A 161 -0.09 12.50 24.13
C LYS A 161 -0.90 11.89 25.28
N GLU A 162 -2.05 12.47 25.58
CA GLU A 162 -2.93 12.04 26.67
C GLU A 162 -3.87 10.89 26.28
N SER A 163 -3.83 10.43 25.03
CA SER A 163 -4.73 9.41 24.51
C SER A 163 -4.06 8.54 23.44
N PRO A 164 -3.26 7.54 23.85
CA PRO A 164 -2.65 6.59 22.92
C PRO A 164 -3.68 5.95 21.97
N GLY A 165 -3.30 5.76 20.72
CA GLY A 165 -4.16 5.31 19.63
C GLY A 165 -5.06 6.39 19.04
N HIS A 166 -5.09 7.61 19.58
CA HIS A 166 -5.90 8.71 19.06
C HIS A 166 -5.04 9.80 18.45
N TYR A 167 -5.47 10.31 17.30
CA TYR A 167 -4.70 11.26 16.50
C TYR A 167 -5.49 12.55 16.26
N HIS A 168 -4.76 13.65 16.07
CA HIS A 168 -5.38 14.91 15.67
C HIS A 168 -6.01 14.80 14.27
N LYS A 169 -7.35 14.81 14.22
CA LYS A 169 -8.14 14.64 12.99
C LYS A 169 -8.00 15.82 12.03
N ARG A 170 -8.24 15.56 10.74
CA ARG A 170 -8.24 16.54 9.64
C ARG A 170 -6.98 17.41 9.52
N ARG A 171 -5.84 16.92 10.02
CA ARG A 171 -4.54 17.62 9.89
C ARG A 171 -3.74 17.14 8.70
N GLY A 172 -4.00 15.94 8.20
CA GLY A 172 -3.32 15.34 7.07
C GLY A 172 -3.88 15.80 5.73
N SER A 173 -3.23 15.35 4.67
CA SER A 173 -3.62 15.54 3.27
C SER A 173 -3.15 14.35 2.44
N LEU A 174 -3.78 14.13 1.29
CA LEU A 174 -3.27 13.22 0.27
C LEU A 174 -2.47 14.04 -0.75
N TYR A 175 -1.29 13.55 -1.10
CA TYR A 175 -0.39 14.17 -2.06
C TYR A 175 -0.07 13.20 -3.19
N SER A 176 0.27 13.76 -4.36
CA SER A 176 1.08 13.06 -5.36
C SER A 176 2.43 13.75 -5.52
N VAL A 177 3.47 12.97 -5.72
CA VAL A 177 4.81 13.41 -6.10
C VAL A 177 5.04 12.98 -7.54
N GLU A 178 5.11 13.96 -8.43
CA GLU A 178 5.36 13.76 -9.85
C GLU A 178 6.82 13.37 -10.09
N LEU A 179 7.12 12.83 -11.28
CA LEU A 179 8.47 12.32 -11.62
C LEU A 179 9.57 13.38 -11.59
N ASP A 180 9.20 14.66 -11.74
CA ASP A 180 10.12 15.80 -11.61
C ASP A 180 10.31 16.28 -10.15
N GLY A 181 9.66 15.61 -9.19
CA GLY A 181 9.68 15.96 -7.77
C GLY A 181 8.67 17.03 -7.35
N THR A 182 7.79 17.47 -8.25
CA THR A 182 6.68 18.38 -7.92
C THR A 182 5.71 17.67 -6.98
N VAL A 183 5.38 18.32 -5.87
CA VAL A 183 4.40 17.82 -4.88
C VAL A 183 3.07 18.53 -5.10
N ILE A 184 2.02 17.77 -5.35
CA ILE A 184 0.67 18.27 -5.58
C ILE A 184 -0.23 17.74 -4.47
N LYS A 185 -0.87 18.64 -3.73
CA LYS A 185 -1.92 18.28 -2.77
C LYS A 185 -3.19 17.91 -3.53
N ARG A 186 -3.64 16.66 -3.38
CA ARG A 186 -4.82 16.11 -4.07
C ARG A 186 -6.08 16.17 -3.21
N LEU A 187 -5.95 15.93 -1.91
CA LEU A 187 -7.05 16.07 -0.93
C LEU A 187 -6.54 16.76 0.34
N SER A 188 -7.39 17.59 0.94
CA SER A 188 -7.17 18.22 2.25
C SER A 188 -8.07 17.62 3.32
N ASN A 189 -7.86 18.00 4.59
CA ASN A 189 -8.69 17.59 5.73
C ASN A 189 -8.76 16.07 5.94
N VAL A 190 -7.68 15.36 5.60
CA VAL A 190 -7.53 13.93 5.88
C VAL A 190 -7.18 13.76 7.36
N SER A 191 -7.76 12.76 8.02
CA SER A 191 -7.45 12.48 9.42
C SER A 191 -6.30 11.48 9.55
N ILE A 192 -6.47 10.26 9.04
CA ILE A 192 -5.39 9.26 8.92
C ILE A 192 -5.42 8.74 7.49
N SER A 193 -4.50 9.20 6.65
CA SER A 193 -4.39 8.68 5.29
C SER A 193 -3.95 7.23 5.31
N ASN A 194 -4.68 6.37 4.63
CA ASN A 194 -4.42 4.94 4.64
C ASN A 194 -4.58 4.37 3.21
N GLY A 195 -4.92 3.10 3.12
CA GLY A 195 -4.95 2.30 1.89
C GLY A 195 -5.49 3.04 0.67
N MET A 196 -4.79 2.82 -0.44
CA MET A 196 -5.12 3.37 -1.74
C MET A 196 -4.93 2.36 -2.88
N ALA A 197 -5.76 2.50 -3.92
CA ALA A 197 -5.75 1.63 -5.09
C ALA A 197 -6.32 2.32 -6.32
N TRP A 198 -6.06 1.75 -7.49
CA TRP A 198 -6.65 2.18 -8.75
C TRP A 198 -7.40 1.02 -9.39
N SER A 199 -8.47 1.33 -10.12
CA SER A 199 -9.11 0.32 -10.97
C SER A 199 -8.16 -0.12 -12.09
N LEU A 200 -8.33 -1.36 -12.56
CA LEU A 200 -7.52 -1.92 -13.65
C LEU A 200 -7.64 -1.12 -14.96
N ASP A 201 -8.81 -0.51 -15.21
CA ASP A 201 -9.05 0.37 -16.35
C ASP A 201 -8.49 1.80 -16.15
N LYS A 202 -7.87 2.08 -15.00
CA LYS A 202 -7.20 3.34 -14.65
C LYS A 202 -8.12 4.56 -14.61
N LYS A 203 -9.43 4.36 -14.40
CA LYS A 203 -10.42 5.44 -14.34
C LYS A 203 -10.92 5.75 -12.93
N LYS A 204 -10.62 4.89 -11.96
CA LYS A 204 -11.02 5.07 -10.57
C LYS A 204 -9.81 5.06 -9.65
N PHE A 205 -9.87 5.90 -8.63
CA PHE A 205 -8.99 5.88 -7.49
C PHE A 205 -9.82 5.58 -6.23
N TYR A 206 -9.37 4.61 -5.45
CA TYR A 206 -9.99 4.19 -4.20
C TYR A 206 -9.09 4.58 -3.06
N TYR A 207 -9.68 5.12 -2.00
CA TYR A 207 -8.93 5.72 -0.92
C TYR A 207 -9.63 5.59 0.43
N VAL A 208 -8.83 5.44 1.49
CA VAL A 208 -9.32 5.37 2.86
C VAL A 208 -8.68 6.46 3.71
N ASP A 209 -9.54 7.25 4.33
CA ASP A 209 -9.23 7.97 5.56
C ASP A 209 -9.81 7.15 6.72
N THR A 210 -8.96 6.62 7.60
CA THR A 210 -9.38 5.66 8.65
C THR A 210 -10.53 6.20 9.50
N TYR A 211 -10.57 7.50 9.80
CA TYR A 211 -11.65 8.08 10.63
C TYR A 211 -12.98 8.28 9.89
N LYS A 212 -13.04 8.04 8.57
CA LYS A 212 -14.29 8.05 7.81
C LYS A 212 -15.02 6.71 7.84
N PHE A 213 -14.34 5.63 8.23
CA PHE A 213 -14.91 4.27 8.25
C PHE A 213 -15.56 3.87 6.92
N ALA A 214 -14.97 4.31 5.80
CA ALA A 214 -15.46 4.07 4.45
C ALA A 214 -14.30 4.03 3.45
N VAL A 215 -14.52 3.32 2.34
CA VAL A 215 -13.69 3.46 1.14
C VAL A 215 -14.39 4.46 0.22
N GLU A 216 -13.65 5.49 -0.15
CA GLU A 216 -14.11 6.50 -1.11
C GLU A 216 -13.60 6.15 -2.49
N ALA A 217 -14.45 6.33 -3.51
CA ALA A 217 -14.07 6.18 -4.91
C ALA A 217 -14.14 7.54 -5.61
N TYR A 218 -13.11 7.83 -6.40
CA TYR A 218 -12.96 9.05 -7.18
C TYR A 218 -12.83 8.69 -8.66
N ASP A 219 -13.38 9.53 -9.53
CA ASP A 219 -12.97 9.54 -10.94
C ASP A 219 -11.50 9.99 -10.99
N PHE A 220 -10.67 9.21 -11.68
CA PHE A 220 -9.23 9.39 -11.77
C PHE A 220 -8.80 9.63 -13.21
N ASP A 221 -8.07 10.72 -13.43
CA ASP A 221 -7.41 11.00 -14.70
C ASP A 221 -5.92 10.61 -14.58
N ILE A 222 -5.52 9.55 -15.27
CA ILE A 222 -4.16 9.01 -15.14
C ILE A 222 -3.07 9.98 -15.62
N VAL A 223 -3.37 10.81 -16.62
CA VAL A 223 -2.40 11.74 -17.22
C VAL A 223 -2.05 12.84 -16.23
N SER A 224 -3.06 13.54 -15.71
CA SER A 224 -2.91 14.67 -14.79
C SER A 224 -2.80 14.27 -13.33
N GLY A 225 -3.19 13.03 -12.99
CA GLY A 225 -3.36 12.57 -11.61
C GLY A 225 -4.54 13.22 -10.87
N ASN A 226 -5.44 13.91 -11.58
CA ASN A 226 -6.54 14.62 -10.93
C ASN A 226 -7.60 13.65 -10.42
N LEU A 227 -8.14 13.98 -9.24
CA LEU A 227 -9.29 13.33 -8.64
C LEU A 227 -10.52 14.20 -8.82
N SER A 228 -11.61 13.61 -9.28
CA SER A 228 -12.91 14.27 -9.38
C SER A 228 -14.02 13.35 -8.88
N LYS A 229 -15.26 13.84 -8.93
CA LYS A 229 -16.53 13.20 -8.54
C LYS A 229 -16.39 12.08 -7.50
N TYR A 230 -16.75 12.38 -6.26
CA TYR A 230 -16.73 11.39 -5.18
C TYR A 230 -18.00 10.54 -5.19
N MET A 231 -17.85 9.22 -5.10
CA MET A 231 -18.91 8.30 -4.70
C MET A 231 -18.46 7.59 -3.42
N ILE A 232 -19.35 7.52 -2.42
CA ILE A 232 -19.07 6.81 -1.18
C ILE A 232 -19.59 5.38 -1.33
N ALA A 233 -18.69 4.39 -1.31
CA ALA A 233 -19.09 3.01 -1.08
C ALA A 233 -19.36 2.84 0.42
N LYS A 234 -20.59 3.17 0.86
CA LYS A 234 -21.02 2.99 2.25
C LYS A 234 -21.60 1.59 2.41
N ASN A 235 -20.83 0.68 2.99
CA ASN A 235 -21.31 -0.30 3.98
C ASN A 235 -20.15 -1.07 4.62
N GLY A 236 -20.35 -1.44 5.89
CA GLY A 236 -19.36 -2.04 6.77
C GLY A 236 -18.62 -3.23 6.15
N ASN A 237 -17.34 -3.34 6.52
CA ASN A 237 -16.39 -4.34 6.02
C ASN A 237 -16.35 -4.42 4.49
N LEU A 238 -15.90 -3.32 3.86
CA LEU A 238 -15.63 -3.32 2.43
C LEU A 238 -14.31 -4.04 2.15
N ILE A 239 -14.41 -5.31 1.78
CA ILE A 239 -13.35 -5.98 1.03
C ILE A 239 -13.49 -5.50 -0.41
N VAL A 240 -12.53 -4.69 -0.88
CA VAL A 240 -12.45 -4.37 -2.32
C VAL A 240 -11.58 -5.44 -2.95
N ILE A 241 -12.22 -6.40 -3.60
CA ILE A 241 -11.56 -7.39 -4.43
C ILE A 241 -11.37 -6.74 -5.80
N PHE A 242 -10.13 -6.47 -6.17
CA PHE A 242 -9.76 -6.31 -7.58
C PHE A 242 -9.48 -7.72 -8.10
N ASP A 243 -9.87 -8.04 -9.33
CA ASP A 243 -9.93 -9.41 -9.89
C ASP A 243 -8.76 -10.35 -9.51
N GLU A 244 -7.53 -9.81 -9.35
CA GLU A 244 -6.33 -10.56 -8.95
C GLU A 244 -5.66 -10.10 -7.64
N TRP A 245 -6.23 -9.11 -6.94
CA TRP A 245 -5.66 -8.54 -5.70
C TRP A 245 -6.73 -8.30 -4.64
N LEU A 246 -6.50 -8.90 -3.46
CA LEU A 246 -7.28 -8.62 -2.27
C LEU A 246 -6.66 -7.43 -1.52
N ILE A 247 -7.35 -6.29 -1.49
CA ILE A 247 -7.02 -5.21 -0.55
C ILE A 247 -7.98 -5.33 0.62
N ILE A 248 -7.49 -5.90 1.73
CA ILE A 248 -8.22 -5.93 2.99
C ILE A 248 -8.00 -4.60 3.69
N PHE A 249 -9.02 -3.75 3.71
CA PHE A 249 -9.08 -2.63 4.63
C PHE A 249 -9.56 -3.16 6.00
N SER A 250 -8.63 -3.63 6.83
CA SER A 250 -8.97 -4.08 8.19
C SER A 250 -9.03 -2.87 9.12
N TYR A 251 -10.20 -2.62 9.69
CA TYR A 251 -10.33 -1.65 10.78
C TYR A 251 -9.85 -2.28 12.08
N TYR A 252 -8.87 -1.66 12.74
CA TYR A 252 -8.53 -1.97 14.12
C TYR A 252 -9.68 -1.50 15.04
N SER A 253 -10.70 -2.34 15.19
CA SER A 253 -11.53 -2.35 16.39
C SER A 253 -11.37 -3.71 17.03
N ASN A 254 -10.73 -3.75 18.20
CA ASN A 254 -10.60 -4.85 19.15
C ASN A 254 -10.93 -6.26 18.64
N TYR A 255 -9.92 -7.13 18.64
CA TYR A 255 -10.03 -8.58 18.52
C TYR A 255 -11.38 -9.11 19.04
N SER A 256 -12.26 -9.47 18.12
CA SER A 256 -13.25 -10.50 18.35
C SER A 256 -13.29 -11.40 17.12
N THR A 257 -13.62 -12.66 17.34
CA THR A 257 -13.93 -13.67 16.32
C THR A 257 -15.00 -13.23 15.29
N ASP A 258 -15.60 -12.05 15.46
CA ASP A 258 -16.65 -11.53 14.59
C ASP A 258 -16.14 -10.97 13.27
N SER A 259 -14.88 -10.53 13.14
CA SER A 259 -14.35 -10.04 11.86
C SER A 259 -14.33 -11.16 10.82
N LEU A 260 -13.85 -12.35 11.22
CA LEU A 260 -13.85 -13.57 10.39
C LEU A 260 -15.28 -14.09 10.13
N ASN A 261 -16.17 -14.02 11.12
CA ASN A 261 -17.57 -14.39 10.94
C ASN A 261 -18.32 -13.42 10.03
N THR A 262 -17.94 -12.14 10.00
CA THR A 262 -18.54 -11.16 9.08
C THR A 262 -18.12 -11.41 7.64
N ILE A 263 -16.87 -11.83 7.40
CA ILE A 263 -16.41 -12.30 6.08
C ILE A 263 -17.21 -13.53 5.65
N LYS A 264 -17.39 -14.52 6.52
CA LYS A 264 -18.21 -15.71 6.26
C LYS A 264 -19.68 -15.37 5.97
N ASN A 265 -20.26 -14.44 6.73
CA ASN A 265 -21.67 -14.06 6.58
C ASN A 265 -21.93 -13.22 5.33
N TYR A 266 -20.94 -12.44 4.85
CA TYR A 266 -21.06 -11.69 3.59
C TYR A 266 -21.04 -12.63 2.37
N ILE A 267 -20.24 -13.70 2.40
CA ILE A 267 -20.23 -14.76 1.39
C ILE A 267 -21.59 -15.47 1.32
N ASN A 268 -22.27 -15.64 2.46
CA ASN A 268 -23.54 -16.36 2.53
C ASN A 268 -24.79 -15.51 2.22
N LYS A 269 -24.70 -14.17 2.25
CA LYS A 269 -25.85 -13.25 2.09
C LYS A 269 -26.09 -12.75 0.66
N GLY A 270 -25.38 -13.26 -0.33
CA GLY A 270 -25.68 -13.03 -1.76
C GLY A 270 -26.82 -13.88 -2.32
N ASN A 271 -27.53 -14.64 -1.46
CA ASN A 271 -28.64 -15.52 -1.81
C ASN A 271 -29.91 -15.08 -1.08
N ASP A 272 -30.54 -13.99 -1.55
CA ASP A 272 -32.00 -13.75 -1.51
C ASP A 272 -32.35 -12.59 -2.45
#